data_AF-A0A7C5JPG1-F1
#
_entry.id   AF-A0A7C5JPG1-F1
#
_cell.length_a   1.000
_cell.length_b   1.000
_cell.length_c   1.000
_cell.angle_alpha   90.00
_cell.angle_beta   90.00
_cell.angle_gamma   90.00
#
_symmetry.space_group_name_H-M   'P 1'
#
loop_
_entity.id
_entity.type
_entity.pdbx_description
1 polymer ?
#
loop_
_entity_poly.entity_id
_entity_poly.type
_entity_poly.pdbx_seq_one_letter_code
_entity_poly.pdbx_strand_id
1 'polypeptide(L)'
;MTTKTKHLPIDQIRIDGGTQPRVSIDEQVVDDYSQLYSAGTDMPPVTVFFDGATYWLADGFHRYWANRKIENDQILAEVHQGTQRDAILYSVGANADHGLRRTNADKRKAVLTMLEDEKWSTRTDRKISRQCRATHPFVGRLRASLVTVTSEKSVQKPRSYKTKHGTIATMNTANIGRHRSRGPDSPNPIRQPKPALKQTNLNLPHDPVYGARAIISAMGDDYALGLTDSIVDYLREKNMKGPIV
;
A
#
# COMPACT_ATOMS: atom_id res chain seq x y z
N MET A 1 -13.92 23.50 -2.59
CA MET A 1 -13.56 24.34 -1.43
C MET A 1 -13.18 25.69 -2.00
N THR A 2 -13.89 26.74 -1.64
CA THR A 2 -13.64 28.09 -2.10
C THR A 2 -12.30 28.54 -1.53
N THR A 3 -11.27 28.60 -2.36
CA THR A 3 -9.96 29.10 -1.94
C THR A 3 -9.93 30.61 -2.17
N LYS A 4 -9.51 31.35 -1.14
CA LYS A 4 -9.39 32.81 -1.22
C LYS A 4 -7.95 33.18 -0.94
N THR A 5 -7.30 33.79 -1.92
CA THR A 5 -5.96 34.35 -1.76
C THR A 5 -6.07 35.67 -0.99
N LYS A 6 -5.24 35.85 0.03
CA LYS A 6 -5.22 37.03 0.89
C LYS A 6 -3.79 37.29 1.38
N HIS A 7 -3.41 38.55 1.49
CA HIS A 7 -2.20 38.92 2.23
C HIS A 7 -2.44 38.77 3.74
N LEU A 8 -1.60 37.97 4.39
CA LEU A 8 -1.64 37.75 5.82
C LEU A 8 -0.36 38.27 6.47
N PRO A 9 -0.47 38.92 7.65
CA PRO A 9 0.71 39.22 8.45
C PRO A 9 1.43 37.93 8.82
N ILE A 10 2.75 37.91 8.68
CA ILE A 10 3.55 36.69 8.95
C ILE A 10 3.37 36.24 10.40
N ASP A 11 3.29 37.19 11.33
CA ASP A 11 3.12 36.92 12.76
C ASP A 11 1.79 36.25 13.14
N GLN A 12 0.77 36.35 12.27
CA GLN A 12 -0.50 35.67 12.49
C GLN A 12 -0.46 34.20 12.08
N ILE A 13 0.56 33.79 11.32
CA ILE A 13 0.70 32.43 10.80
C ILE A 13 1.51 31.59 11.78
N ARG A 14 0.86 30.57 12.35
CA ARG A 14 1.50 29.60 13.22
C ARG A 14 2.09 28.42 12.46
N ILE A 15 3.31 28.07 12.86
CA ILE A 15 4.11 26.96 12.32
C ILE A 15 4.40 25.87 13.36
N ASP A 16 4.03 26.10 14.62
CA ASP A 16 4.27 25.21 15.76
C ASP A 16 3.21 24.10 15.88
N GLY A 17 2.22 24.08 15.00
CA GLY A 17 1.13 23.10 14.99
C GLY A 17 1.50 21.70 14.50
N GLY A 18 2.78 21.34 14.38
CA GLY A 18 3.21 20.04 13.85
C GLY A 18 2.96 19.86 12.35
N THR A 19 2.70 20.95 11.63
CA THR A 19 2.32 20.93 10.22
C THR A 19 3.50 20.79 9.27
N GLN A 20 4.75 21.00 9.73
CA GLN A 20 5.96 20.90 8.90
C GLN A 20 6.27 19.43 8.52
N PRO A 21 6.04 19.00 7.26
CA PRO A 21 6.26 17.61 6.87
C PRO A 21 7.74 17.28 6.68
N ARG A 22 8.60 18.29 6.46
CA ARG A 22 10.05 18.09 6.30
C ARG A 22 10.75 17.89 7.64
N VAL A 23 11.83 17.11 7.63
CA VAL A 23 12.68 16.91 8.82
C VAL A 23 13.50 18.17 9.10
N SER A 24 14.05 18.78 8.06
CA SER A 24 14.80 20.03 8.12
C SER A 24 14.34 21.01 7.04
N ILE A 25 14.60 22.29 7.29
CA ILE A 25 14.51 23.35 6.29
C ILE A 25 15.87 23.47 5.63
N ASP A 26 15.86 23.75 4.33
CA ASP A 26 17.08 23.93 3.55
C ASP A 26 17.35 25.44 3.47
N GLU A 27 18.40 25.88 4.15
CA GLU A 27 18.77 27.30 4.24
C GLU A 27 19.16 27.88 2.88
N GLN A 28 19.78 27.09 2.00
CA GLN A 28 20.14 27.56 0.65
C GLN A 28 18.89 27.89 -0.15
N VAL A 29 17.84 27.06 -0.06
CA VAL A 29 16.56 27.30 -0.72
C VAL A 29 15.84 28.52 -0.12
N VAL A 30 15.96 28.73 1.19
CA VAL A 30 15.44 29.94 1.85
C VAL A 30 16.15 31.18 1.31
N ASP A 31 17.47 31.11 1.12
CA ASP A 31 18.30 32.20 0.62
C ASP A 31 17.96 32.54 -0.82
N ASP A 32 17.87 31.53 -1.69
CA ASP A 32 17.45 31.70 -3.08
C ASP A 32 16.07 32.36 -3.16
N TYR A 33 15.11 31.90 -2.34
CA TYR A 33 13.77 32.48 -2.31
C TYR A 33 13.77 33.90 -1.74
N SER A 34 14.61 34.19 -0.75
CA SER A 34 14.73 35.55 -0.19
C SER A 34 15.22 36.54 -1.25
N GLN A 35 16.16 36.13 -2.11
CA GLN A 35 16.63 36.94 -3.23
C GLN A 35 15.52 37.16 -4.27
N LEU A 36 14.75 36.12 -4.60
CA LEU A 36 13.61 36.26 -5.52
C LEU A 36 12.55 37.23 -5.00
N TYR A 37 12.24 37.19 -3.70
CA TYR A 37 11.33 38.15 -3.06
C TYR A 37 11.91 39.56 -3.07
N SER A 38 13.19 39.75 -2.75
CA SER A 38 13.85 41.06 -2.81
C SER A 38 13.91 41.64 -4.23
N ALA A 39 13.96 40.78 -5.25
CA ALA A 39 13.88 41.17 -6.65
C ALA A 39 12.46 41.49 -7.14
N GLY A 40 11.44 41.34 -6.28
CA GLY A 40 10.04 41.59 -6.62
C GLY A 40 9.41 40.50 -7.50
N THR A 41 9.94 39.28 -7.47
CA THR A 41 9.38 38.15 -8.24
C THR A 41 8.08 37.68 -7.60
N ASP A 42 7.02 37.55 -8.39
CA ASP A 42 5.76 36.97 -7.95
C ASP A 42 5.92 35.47 -7.69
N MET A 43 5.95 35.11 -6.41
CA MET A 43 6.04 33.72 -5.96
C MET A 43 4.65 33.14 -5.69
N PRO A 44 4.46 31.81 -5.88
CA PRO A 44 3.20 31.16 -5.55
C PRO A 44 2.81 31.37 -4.08
N PRO A 45 1.50 31.52 -3.77
CA PRO A 45 1.04 31.73 -2.41
C PRO A 45 1.40 30.56 -1.49
N VAL A 46 1.50 30.84 -0.19
CA VAL A 46 1.58 29.80 0.84
C VAL A 46 0.20 29.24 1.15
N THR A 47 0.08 27.96 1.48
CA THR A 47 -1.23 27.38 1.83
C THR A 47 -1.43 27.41 3.33
N VAL A 48 -2.55 27.98 3.78
CA VAL A 48 -2.87 28.18 5.20
C VAL A 48 -4.28 27.69 5.49
N PHE A 49 -4.48 27.09 6.67
CA PHE A 49 -5.80 26.69 7.17
C PHE A 49 -6.21 27.59 8.34
N PHE A 50 -7.45 28.05 8.33
CA PHE A 50 -8.01 28.87 9.39
C PHE A 50 -9.12 28.11 10.13
N ASP A 51 -8.96 27.98 11.45
CA ASP A 51 -9.89 27.24 12.31
C ASP A 51 -10.93 28.13 13.01
N GLY A 52 -10.94 29.44 12.70
CA GLY A 52 -11.78 30.44 13.34
C GLY A 52 -11.01 31.34 14.32
N ALA A 53 -9.82 30.93 14.77
CA ALA A 53 -8.99 31.72 15.67
C ALA A 53 -7.55 31.88 15.16
N THR A 54 -6.99 30.84 14.55
CA THR A 54 -5.58 30.72 14.23
C THR A 54 -5.36 30.33 12.77
N TYR A 55 -4.33 30.92 12.16
CA TYR A 55 -3.86 30.54 10.84
C TYR A 55 -2.73 29.51 10.95
N TRP A 56 -2.97 28.30 10.47
CA TRP A 56 -2.01 27.19 10.47
C TRP A 56 -1.34 27.06 9.10
N LEU A 57 -0.02 27.22 9.04
CA LEU A 57 0.74 27.01 7.80
C LEU A 57 0.71 25.53 7.42
N ALA A 58 0.18 25.20 6.24
CA ALA A 58 0.10 23.83 5.75
C ALA A 58 1.14 23.55 4.65
N ASP A 59 1.48 24.53 3.83
CA ASP A 59 2.54 24.41 2.81
C ASP A 59 3.27 25.74 2.58
N GLY A 60 4.50 25.67 2.08
CA GLY A 60 5.32 26.83 1.77
C GLY A 60 6.25 27.28 2.90
N PHE A 61 6.73 26.36 3.75
CA PHE A 61 7.64 26.70 4.86
C PHE A 61 8.90 27.43 4.41
N HIS A 62 9.54 27.03 3.31
CA HIS A 62 10.69 27.77 2.76
C HIS A 62 10.32 29.19 2.33
N ARG A 63 9.13 29.39 1.75
CA ARG A 63 8.61 30.71 1.37
C ARG A 63 8.29 31.57 2.60
N TYR A 64 7.76 30.98 3.65
CA TYR A 64 7.52 31.63 4.93
C TYR A 64 8.84 32.12 5.56
N TRP A 65 9.84 31.25 5.65
CA TRP A 65 11.15 31.60 6.21
C TRP A 65 11.90 32.62 5.34
N ALA A 66 11.77 32.56 4.01
CA ALA A 66 12.36 33.54 3.11
C ALA A 66 11.78 34.93 3.33
N ASN A 67 10.45 35.07 3.45
CA ASN A 67 9.83 36.36 3.76
C ASN A 67 10.20 36.86 5.16
N ARG A 68 10.30 35.96 6.13
CA ARG A 68 10.75 36.31 7.48
C ARG A 68 12.20 36.78 7.52
N LYS A 69 13.07 36.24 6.65
CA LYS A 69 14.48 36.63 6.54
C LYS A 69 14.65 38.06 6.00
N ILE A 70 13.78 38.48 5.10
CA ILE A 70 13.78 39.83 4.51
C ILE A 70 12.91 40.82 5.30
N GLU A 71 12.42 40.43 6.47
CA GLU A 71 11.55 41.26 7.34
C GLU A 71 10.30 41.79 6.62
N ASN A 72 9.75 41.01 5.68
CA ASN A 72 8.51 41.38 5.02
C ASN A 72 7.32 41.15 5.97
N ASP A 73 6.50 42.16 6.20
CA ASP A 73 5.37 42.08 7.14
C ASP A 73 4.26 41.17 6.65
N GLN A 74 4.12 41.02 5.32
CA GLN A 74 2.98 40.32 4.71
C GLN A 74 3.41 39.26 3.72
N ILE A 75 2.71 38.12 3.74
CA ILE A 75 2.88 37.04 2.78
C ILE A 75 1.56 36.74 2.08
N LEU A 76 1.63 36.46 0.78
CA LEU A 76 0.47 36.04 0.00
C LEU A 76 0.10 34.59 0.38
N ALA A 77 -1.10 34.39 0.89
CA ALA A 77 -1.57 33.10 1.37
C ALA A 77 -2.90 32.69 0.74
N GLU A 78 -3.02 31.42 0.36
CA GLU A 78 -4.27 30.76 0.01
C GLU A 78 -4.91 30.20 1.29
N VAL A 79 -6.03 30.80 1.70
CA VAL A 79 -6.70 30.47 2.97
C VAL A 79 -7.80 29.44 2.75
N HIS A 80 -7.67 28.30 3.43
CA HIS A 80 -8.67 27.26 3.51
C HIS A 80 -9.35 27.29 4.88
N GLN A 81 -10.66 27.02 4.93
CA GLN A 81 -11.34 26.82 6.20
C GLN A 81 -11.09 25.39 6.69
N GLY A 82 -10.55 25.25 7.91
CA GLY A 82 -10.32 23.94 8.51
C GLY A 82 -9.44 24.00 9.75
N THR A 83 -9.39 22.87 10.45
CA THR A 83 -8.71 22.75 11.73
C THR A 83 -7.20 22.58 11.57
N GLN A 84 -6.44 22.73 12.67
CA GLN A 84 -5.02 22.36 12.72
C GLN A 84 -4.77 20.96 12.16
N ARG A 85 -5.66 20.01 12.46
CA ARG A 85 -5.58 18.63 11.94
C ARG A 85 -5.71 18.60 10.42
N ASP A 86 -6.61 19.37 9.83
CA ASP A 86 -6.78 19.45 8.38
C ASP A 86 -5.52 20.03 7.72
N ALA A 87 -4.87 21.01 8.37
CA ALA A 87 -3.59 21.56 7.95
C ALA A 87 -2.47 20.50 7.91
N ILE A 88 -2.37 19.67 8.96
CA ILE A 88 -1.41 18.54 9.02
C ILE A 88 -1.70 17.52 7.90
N LEU A 89 -2.97 17.18 7.69
CA LEU A 89 -3.37 16.20 6.66
C LEU A 89 -3.11 16.70 5.24
N TYR A 90 -3.21 18.02 5.04
CA TYR A 90 -2.83 18.66 3.79
C TYR A 90 -1.31 18.63 3.60
N SER A 91 -0.55 19.00 4.62
CA SER A 91 0.91 19.14 4.52
C SER A 91 1.65 17.84 4.19
N VAL A 92 1.17 16.70 4.69
CA VAL A 92 1.77 15.38 4.39
C VAL A 92 1.58 14.92 2.94
N GLY A 93 0.57 15.46 2.24
CA GLY A 93 0.27 15.16 0.85
C GLY A 93 0.73 16.23 -0.14
N ALA A 94 0.88 17.48 0.33
CA ALA A 94 1.45 18.58 -0.43
C ALA A 94 2.93 18.31 -0.75
N ASN A 95 3.40 18.81 -1.90
CA ASN A 95 4.78 18.68 -2.44
C ASN A 95 5.19 17.32 -3.04
N ALA A 96 4.45 16.77 -4.01
CA ALA A 96 5.13 15.89 -4.98
C ALA A 96 5.05 16.28 -6.44
N ASP A 97 4.37 17.38 -6.80
CA ASP A 97 4.29 17.84 -8.20
C ASP A 97 5.16 19.07 -8.48
N HIS A 98 5.27 20.02 -7.54
CA HIS A 98 6.08 21.23 -7.71
C HIS A 98 6.84 21.56 -6.40
N GLY A 99 8.17 21.65 -6.45
CA GLY A 99 9.05 21.95 -5.30
C GLY A 99 10.19 20.95 -5.08
N LEU A 100 11.04 21.22 -4.09
CA LEU A 100 12.19 20.37 -3.74
C LEU A 100 11.74 18.93 -3.44
N ARG A 101 12.36 17.94 -4.08
CA ARG A 101 12.00 16.52 -3.89
C ARG A 101 12.07 16.12 -2.42
N ARG A 102 11.01 15.46 -1.92
CA ARG A 102 10.97 14.94 -0.54
C ARG A 102 11.98 13.82 -0.36
N THR A 103 12.78 13.90 0.70
CA THR A 103 13.75 12.86 1.08
C THR A 103 13.03 11.62 1.62
N ASN A 104 13.76 10.51 1.77
CA ASN A 104 13.20 9.32 2.42
C ASN A 104 12.87 9.56 3.90
N ALA A 105 13.60 10.47 4.57
CA ALA A 105 13.33 10.88 5.94
C ALA A 105 12.02 11.68 6.04
N ASP A 106 11.76 12.60 5.10
CA ASP A 106 10.50 13.35 5.03
C ASP A 106 9.31 12.42 4.80
N LYS A 107 9.46 11.45 3.88
CA LYS A 107 8.42 10.41 3.66
C LYS A 107 8.16 9.58 4.91
N ARG A 108 9.20 9.27 5.68
CA ARG A 108 9.06 8.54 6.95
C ARG A 108 8.29 9.37 7.97
N LYS A 109 8.67 10.64 8.16
CA LYS A 109 7.99 11.57 9.08
C LYS A 109 6.51 11.72 8.72
N ALA A 110 6.19 11.99 7.46
CA ALA A 110 4.82 12.13 6.98
C ALA A 110 3.96 10.87 7.23
N VAL A 111 4.53 9.68 7.08
CA VAL A 111 3.82 8.42 7.37
C VAL A 111 3.64 8.23 8.88
N LEU A 112 4.64 8.53 9.70
CA LEU A 112 4.53 8.40 11.15
C LEU A 112 3.45 9.34 11.72
N THR A 113 3.43 10.60 11.29
CA THR A 113 2.39 11.57 11.68
C THR A 113 0.98 11.06 11.34
N MET A 114 0.81 10.40 10.18
CA MET A 114 -0.47 9.78 9.82
C MET A 114 -0.82 8.52 10.63
N LEU A 115 0.17 7.80 11.12
CA LEU A 115 -0.02 6.60 11.94
C LEU A 115 -0.32 6.93 13.40
N GLU A 116 0.14 8.08 13.88
CA GLU A 116 -0.18 8.62 15.21
C GLU A 116 -1.61 9.21 15.27
N ASP A 117 -2.12 9.70 14.14
CA ASP A 117 -3.48 10.22 14.06
C ASP A 117 -4.54 9.11 14.25
N GLU A 118 -5.49 9.32 15.17
CA GLU A 118 -6.50 8.34 15.53
C GLU A 118 -7.41 7.91 14.37
N LYS A 119 -7.80 8.85 13.48
CA LYS A 119 -8.68 8.54 12.34
C LYS A 119 -7.92 7.89 11.21
N TRP A 120 -6.67 8.28 10.99
CA TRP A 120 -5.84 7.77 9.90
C TRP A 120 -5.15 6.46 10.24
N SER A 121 -4.80 6.21 11.50
CA SER A 121 -4.25 4.93 11.97
C SER A 121 -5.15 3.73 11.63
N THR A 122 -6.48 3.90 11.65
CA THR A 122 -7.45 2.86 11.30
C THR A 122 -7.63 2.64 9.79
N ARG A 123 -7.07 3.51 8.95
CA ARG A 123 -7.13 3.38 7.49
C ARG A 123 -6.15 2.32 6.99
N THR A 124 -6.46 1.78 5.81
CA THR A 124 -5.55 0.85 5.12
C THR A 124 -4.26 1.53 4.70
N ASP A 125 -3.17 0.77 4.72
CA ASP A 125 -1.84 1.20 4.27
C ASP A 125 -1.90 1.77 2.83
N ARG A 126 -2.79 1.28 1.96
CA ARG A 126 -2.94 1.80 0.58
C ARG A 126 -3.51 3.21 0.56
N LYS A 127 -4.42 3.53 1.49
CA LYS A 127 -5.02 4.86 1.58
C LYS A 127 -4.00 5.86 2.13
N ILE A 128 -3.26 5.46 3.17
CA ILE A 128 -2.18 6.26 3.74
C ILE A 128 -1.06 6.47 2.73
N SER A 129 -0.65 5.42 2.01
CA SER A 129 0.42 5.52 1.01
C SER A 129 0.06 6.47 -0.13
N ARG A 130 -1.20 6.48 -0.59
CA ARG A 130 -1.69 7.44 -1.58
C ARG A 130 -1.65 8.87 -1.04
N GLN A 131 -2.08 9.08 0.20
CA GLN A 131 -2.09 10.40 0.83
C GLN A 131 -0.67 10.95 1.04
N CYS A 132 0.22 10.17 1.64
CA CYS A 132 1.63 10.57 1.86
C CYS A 132 2.49 10.48 0.58
N ARG A 133 1.93 10.03 -0.55
CA ARG A 133 2.64 9.70 -1.81
C ARG A 133 3.90 8.86 -1.55
N ALA A 134 3.73 7.77 -0.80
CA ALA A 134 4.73 6.75 -0.48
C ALA A 134 4.27 5.38 -0.99
N THR A 135 5.12 4.36 -0.90
CA THR A 135 4.74 2.99 -1.29
C THR A 135 4.05 2.27 -0.13
N HIS A 136 3.03 1.46 -0.42
CA HIS A 136 2.33 0.67 0.59
C HIS A 136 3.26 -0.22 1.44
N PRO A 137 4.24 -0.96 0.86
CA PRO A 137 5.17 -1.76 1.67
C PRO A 137 5.98 -0.94 2.67
N PHE A 138 6.30 0.32 2.34
CA PHE A 138 6.99 1.22 3.25
C PHE A 138 6.13 1.59 4.46
N VAL A 139 4.84 1.90 4.23
CA VAL A 139 3.88 2.16 5.32
C VAL A 139 3.70 0.94 6.23
N GLY A 140 3.57 -0.25 5.65
CA GLY A 140 3.45 -1.49 6.41
C GLY A 140 4.65 -1.76 7.32
N ARG A 141 5.88 -1.50 6.84
CA ARG A 141 7.10 -1.62 7.66
C ARG A 141 7.12 -0.64 8.83
N LEU A 142 6.77 0.63 8.60
CA LEU A 142 6.74 1.64 9.66
C LEU A 142 5.68 1.33 10.72
N ARG A 143 4.50 0.90 10.28
CA ARG A 143 3.42 0.48 11.18
C ARG A 143 3.82 -0.74 12.01
N ALA A 144 4.49 -1.73 11.40
CA ALA A 144 5.01 -2.87 12.15
C ALA A 144 6.04 -2.44 13.20
N SER A 145 6.94 -1.50 12.88
CA SER A 145 7.92 -1.00 13.84
C SER A 145 7.30 -0.29 15.05
N LEU A 146 6.19 0.43 14.87
CA LEU A 146 5.47 1.07 15.99
C LEU A 146 4.83 0.03 16.93
N VAL A 147 4.27 -1.04 16.35
CA VAL A 147 3.66 -2.13 17.12
C VAL A 147 4.70 -2.92 17.93
N THR A 148 5.89 -3.14 17.37
CA THR A 148 6.95 -3.89 18.07
C THR A 148 7.50 -3.15 19.30
N VAL A 149 7.41 -1.82 19.32
CA VAL A 149 7.93 -0.98 20.44
C VAL A 149 6.94 -0.91 21.61
N THR A 150 5.64 -1.09 21.38
CA THR A 150 4.64 -1.19 22.45
C THR A 150 4.64 -2.61 23.04
N SER A 151 5.10 -2.78 24.28
CA SER A 151 5.26 -4.09 24.95
C SER A 151 3.95 -4.84 25.22
N GLU A 152 2.80 -4.19 25.06
CA GLU A 152 1.50 -4.84 25.04
C GLU A 152 1.26 -5.41 23.64
N LYS A 153 0.87 -6.70 23.54
CA LYS A 153 0.44 -7.33 22.27
C LYS A 153 -0.67 -6.46 21.66
N SER A 154 -0.31 -5.49 20.83
CA SER A 154 -1.29 -4.60 20.25
C SER A 154 -2.16 -5.45 19.32
N VAL A 155 -3.41 -5.67 19.72
CA VAL A 155 -4.42 -6.22 18.83
C VAL A 155 -4.48 -5.28 17.64
N GLN A 156 -4.03 -5.74 16.47
CA GLN A 156 -4.10 -4.93 15.26
C GLN A 156 -5.57 -4.50 15.07
N LYS A 157 -5.84 -3.21 15.24
CA LYS A 157 -7.20 -2.66 15.09
C LYS A 157 -7.74 -3.02 13.70
N PRO A 158 -9.02 -3.40 13.60
CA PRO A 158 -9.65 -3.71 12.31
C PRO A 158 -9.54 -2.52 11.37
N ARG A 159 -9.17 -2.78 10.11
CA ARG A 159 -8.84 -1.73 9.13
C ARG A 159 -10.04 -1.39 8.28
N SER A 160 -10.34 -0.11 8.09
CA SER A 160 -11.45 0.34 7.24
C SER A 160 -11.02 0.60 5.78
N TYR A 161 -11.83 0.13 4.82
CA TYR A 161 -11.64 0.38 3.39
C TYR A 161 -12.98 0.58 2.66
N LYS A 162 -12.95 1.25 1.51
CA LYS A 162 -14.11 1.32 0.59
C LYS A 162 -14.07 0.15 -0.39
N THR A 163 -15.17 -0.58 -0.51
CA THR A 163 -15.34 -1.64 -1.51
C THR A 163 -15.57 -1.04 -2.90
N LYS A 164 -15.51 -1.88 -3.96
CA LYS A 164 -15.82 -1.48 -5.34
C LYS A 164 -17.25 -0.92 -5.52
N HIS A 165 -18.15 -1.17 -4.56
CA HIS A 165 -19.54 -0.70 -4.56
C HIS A 165 -19.77 0.49 -3.61
N GLY A 166 -18.70 1.13 -3.11
CA GLY A 166 -18.78 2.35 -2.31
C GLY A 166 -19.06 2.14 -0.81
N THR A 167 -19.41 0.92 -0.39
CA THR A 167 -19.64 0.57 1.02
C THR A 167 -18.33 0.56 1.82
N ILE A 168 -18.39 1.00 3.08
CA ILE A 168 -17.24 0.94 4.00
C ILE A 168 -17.26 -0.43 4.69
N ALA A 169 -16.17 -1.19 4.55
CA ALA A 169 -16.00 -2.50 5.18
C ALA A 169 -14.77 -2.49 6.10
N THR A 170 -14.80 -3.32 7.14
CA THR A 170 -13.70 -3.53 8.08
C THR A 170 -13.06 -4.90 7.86
N MET A 171 -11.72 -4.96 7.74
CA MET A 171 -10.97 -6.20 7.58
C MET A 171 -10.06 -6.44 8.78
N ASN A 172 -10.14 -7.64 9.38
CA ASN A 172 -9.13 -8.10 10.34
C ASN A 172 -7.94 -8.70 9.58
N THR A 173 -6.79 -8.05 9.68
CA THR A 173 -5.57 -8.46 8.97
C THR A 173 -4.55 -9.17 9.84
N ALA A 174 -4.86 -9.43 11.12
CA ALA A 174 -3.89 -9.93 12.10
C ALA A 174 -3.20 -11.25 11.69
N ASN A 175 -3.89 -12.08 10.90
CA ASN A 175 -3.43 -13.41 10.49
C ASN A 175 -3.08 -13.52 8.99
N ILE A 176 -3.21 -12.43 8.22
CA ILE A 176 -2.94 -12.48 6.77
C ILE A 176 -1.43 -12.57 6.54
N GLY A 177 -0.98 -13.61 5.84
CA GLY A 177 0.43 -13.85 5.53
C GLY A 177 1.22 -14.59 6.63
N ARG A 178 0.61 -14.92 7.77
CA ARG A 178 1.20 -15.90 8.68
C ARG A 178 1.09 -17.27 8.01
N HIS A 179 2.20 -17.78 7.50
CA HIS A 179 2.32 -19.21 7.26
C HIS A 179 2.00 -19.87 8.60
N ARG A 180 1.00 -20.76 8.67
CA ARG A 180 0.84 -21.59 9.87
C ARG A 180 2.19 -22.24 10.07
N SER A 181 2.87 -21.89 11.16
CA SER A 181 4.04 -22.63 11.61
C SER A 181 3.52 -24.04 11.79
N ARG A 182 3.80 -24.90 10.82
CA ARG A 182 3.62 -26.32 10.98
C ARG A 182 4.48 -26.66 12.20
N GLY A 183 3.85 -27.02 13.32
CA GLY A 183 4.56 -27.41 14.53
C GLY A 183 5.54 -28.54 14.22
N PRO A 184 6.53 -28.80 15.10
CA PRO A 184 7.55 -29.82 14.86
C PRO A 184 6.96 -31.20 14.49
N ASP A 185 5.75 -31.52 14.95
CA ASP A 185 5.04 -32.76 14.66
C ASP A 185 4.06 -32.71 13.47
N SER A 186 4.06 -31.64 12.68
CA SER A 186 3.24 -31.60 11.47
C SER A 186 3.88 -32.50 10.42
N PRO A 187 3.20 -33.55 9.92
CA PRO A 187 3.77 -34.40 8.89
C PRO A 187 4.08 -33.54 7.67
N ASN A 188 5.36 -33.38 7.32
CA ASN A 188 5.69 -32.90 5.99
C ASN A 188 5.19 -33.97 5.02
N PRO A 189 4.32 -33.64 4.05
CA PRO A 189 4.03 -34.58 2.98
C PRO A 189 5.33 -34.73 2.20
N ILE A 190 6.11 -35.75 2.56
CA ILE A 190 7.20 -36.24 1.73
C ILE A 190 6.48 -36.74 0.48
N ARG A 191 6.48 -35.93 -0.57
CA ARG A 191 6.20 -36.44 -1.92
C ARG A 191 7.36 -37.38 -2.21
N GLN A 192 7.20 -38.64 -1.85
CA GLN A 192 8.12 -39.67 -2.29
C GLN A 192 8.10 -39.61 -3.82
N PRO A 193 9.26 -39.44 -4.49
CA PRO A 193 9.32 -39.52 -5.93
C PRO A 193 8.80 -40.90 -6.31
N LYS A 194 7.61 -40.96 -6.92
CA LYS A 194 7.14 -42.19 -7.53
C LYS A 194 8.18 -42.58 -8.60
N PRO A 195 8.68 -43.82 -8.63
CA PRO A 195 9.59 -44.23 -9.67
C PRO A 195 8.93 -43.95 -11.03
N ALA A 196 9.70 -43.38 -11.96
CA ALA A 196 9.21 -43.14 -13.31
C ALA A 196 8.81 -44.49 -13.91
N LEU A 197 7.52 -44.69 -14.16
CA LEU A 197 7.04 -45.88 -14.85
C LEU A 197 7.59 -45.85 -16.28
N LYS A 198 8.02 -47.01 -16.79
CA LYS A 198 8.42 -47.15 -18.20
C LYS A 198 7.23 -46.75 -19.07
N GLN A 199 7.43 -45.78 -19.97
CA GLN A 199 6.42 -45.33 -20.92
C GLN A 199 6.77 -45.86 -22.31
N THR A 200 5.77 -46.39 -23.01
CA THR A 200 5.88 -46.83 -24.41
C THR A 200 5.06 -45.87 -25.27
N ASN A 201 5.68 -45.24 -26.26
CA ASN A 201 4.94 -44.40 -27.22
C ASN A 201 4.20 -45.32 -28.18
N LEU A 202 2.88 -45.44 -28.02
CA LEU A 202 2.02 -46.27 -28.86
C LEU A 202 0.97 -45.40 -29.56
N ASN A 203 0.99 -45.37 -30.88
CA ASN A 203 -0.06 -44.74 -31.67
C ASN A 203 -1.18 -45.76 -31.90
N LEU A 204 -2.37 -45.51 -31.33
CA LEU A 204 -3.50 -46.42 -31.40
C LEU A 204 -4.45 -45.99 -32.53
N PRO A 205 -4.74 -46.87 -33.50
CA PRO A 205 -5.80 -46.60 -34.47
C PRO A 205 -7.15 -46.49 -33.75
N HIS A 206 -8.09 -45.73 -34.33
CA HIS A 206 -9.44 -45.56 -33.78
C HIS A 206 -10.33 -46.81 -33.92
N ASP A 207 -9.82 -47.85 -34.58
CA ASP A 207 -10.46 -49.16 -34.63
C ASP A 207 -10.04 -50.00 -33.41
N PRO A 208 -10.98 -50.43 -32.56
CA PRO A 208 -10.69 -51.15 -31.32
C PRO A 208 -10.01 -52.51 -31.55
N VAL A 209 -10.29 -53.20 -32.66
CA VAL A 209 -9.69 -54.50 -32.96
C VAL A 209 -8.22 -54.34 -33.30
N TYR A 210 -7.88 -53.34 -34.10
CA TYR A 210 -6.49 -53.02 -34.43
C TYR A 210 -5.74 -52.38 -33.26
N GLY A 211 -6.44 -51.58 -32.44
CA GLY A 211 -5.90 -51.05 -31.20
C GLY A 211 -5.46 -52.16 -30.24
N ALA A 212 -6.30 -53.16 -30.03
CA ALA A 212 -5.97 -54.31 -29.18
C ALA A 212 -4.74 -55.08 -29.68
N ARG A 213 -4.66 -55.33 -31.00
CA ARG A 213 -3.49 -55.98 -31.63
C ARG A 213 -2.22 -55.15 -31.48
N ALA A 214 -2.29 -53.83 -31.63
CA ALA A 214 -1.15 -52.94 -31.46
C ALA A 214 -0.64 -52.94 -30.01
N ILE A 215 -1.54 -52.97 -29.02
CA ILE A 215 -1.18 -53.05 -27.60
C ILE A 215 -0.48 -54.37 -27.30
N ILE A 216 -1.06 -55.50 -27.72
CA ILE A 216 -0.47 -56.83 -27.53
C ILE A 216 0.92 -56.89 -28.18
N SER A 217 1.05 -56.44 -29.42
CA SER A 217 2.33 -56.46 -30.14
C SER A 217 3.41 -55.59 -29.51
N ALA A 218 3.04 -54.47 -28.88
CA ALA A 218 3.99 -53.52 -28.32
C ALA A 218 4.32 -53.78 -26.84
N MET A 219 3.40 -54.39 -26.09
CA MET A 219 3.46 -54.45 -24.62
C MET A 219 3.29 -55.86 -24.05
N GLY A 220 2.93 -56.85 -24.88
CA GLY A 220 2.76 -58.26 -24.50
C GLY A 220 1.37 -58.61 -23.96
N ASP A 221 1.08 -59.91 -23.92
CA ASP A 221 -0.23 -60.46 -23.57
C ASP A 221 -0.61 -60.16 -22.10
N ASP A 222 0.33 -60.33 -21.17
CA ASP A 222 0.10 -60.12 -19.74
C ASP A 222 -0.29 -58.66 -19.42
N TYR A 223 0.34 -57.71 -20.11
CA TYR A 223 0.01 -56.29 -19.97
C TYR A 223 -1.39 -56.00 -20.54
N ALA A 224 -1.72 -56.57 -21.70
CA ALA A 224 -3.01 -56.37 -22.34
C ALA A 224 -4.16 -56.86 -21.45
N LEU A 225 -4.00 -58.03 -20.82
CA LEU A 225 -4.98 -58.56 -19.87
C LEU A 225 -5.16 -57.66 -18.64
N GLY A 226 -4.06 -57.24 -18.00
CA GLY A 226 -4.13 -56.31 -16.85
C GLY A 226 -4.71 -54.94 -17.22
N LEU A 227 -4.45 -54.47 -18.44
CA LEU A 227 -5.02 -53.23 -18.96
C LEU A 227 -6.54 -53.36 -19.17
N THR A 228 -7.02 -54.51 -19.68
CA THR A 228 -8.46 -54.72 -19.86
C THR A 228 -9.23 -54.66 -18.53
N ASP A 229 -8.73 -55.32 -17.48
CA ASP A 229 -9.36 -55.29 -16.15
C ASP A 229 -9.39 -53.86 -15.59
N SER A 230 -8.26 -53.15 -15.70
CA SER A 230 -8.14 -51.76 -15.25
C SER A 230 -9.09 -50.81 -15.99
N ILE A 231 -9.26 -50.99 -17.31
CA ILE A 231 -10.19 -50.20 -18.13
C ILE A 231 -11.63 -50.48 -17.69
N VAL A 232 -11.98 -51.75 -17.49
CA VAL A 232 -13.33 -52.14 -17.05
C VAL A 232 -13.66 -51.54 -15.70
N ASP A 233 -12.75 -51.62 -14.73
CA ASP A 233 -12.94 -51.05 -13.40
C ASP A 233 -13.05 -49.53 -13.43
N TYR A 234 -12.20 -48.86 -14.22
CA TYR A 234 -12.27 -47.41 -14.41
C TYR A 234 -13.61 -46.96 -15.03
N LEU A 235 -14.12 -47.67 -16.04
CA LEU A 235 -15.41 -47.38 -16.66
C LEU A 235 -16.57 -47.60 -15.69
N ARG A 236 -16.50 -48.63 -14.83
CA ARG A 236 -17.48 -48.87 -13.76
C ARG A 236 -17.49 -47.73 -12.74
N GLU A 237 -16.33 -47.30 -12.26
CA GLU A 237 -16.20 -46.17 -11.33
C GLU A 237 -16.70 -44.86 -11.92
N LYS A 238 -16.41 -44.61 -13.20
CA LYS A 238 -16.87 -43.41 -13.92
C LYS A 238 -18.39 -43.39 -14.06
N ASN A 239 -19.00 -44.53 -14.36
CA ASN A 239 -20.46 -44.63 -14.50
C ASN A 239 -21.21 -44.52 -13.15
N MET A 240 -20.58 -44.87 -12.02
CA MET A 240 -21.15 -44.61 -10.69
C MET A 240 -21.13 -43.13 -10.27
N LYS A 241 -20.37 -42.28 -10.96
CA LYS A 241 -20.29 -40.82 -10.74
C LYS A 241 -21.08 -40.04 -11.80
N GLY A 242 -22.22 -40.57 -12.24
CA GLY A 242 -23.16 -39.88 -13.12
C GLY A 242 -23.61 -38.52 -12.53
N PRO A 243 -24.07 -37.58 -13.38
CA PRO A 243 -24.18 -36.16 -13.04
C PRO A 243 -25.11 -35.96 -11.84
N ILE A 244 -24.60 -35.26 -10.83
CA ILE A 244 -25.45 -34.63 -9.81
C ILE A 244 -26.31 -33.62 -10.58
N VAL A 245 -27.60 -33.93 -10.75
CA VAL A 245 -28.63 -32.96 -11.15
C VAL A 245 -28.71 -31.87 -10.10
#